data_AF-A0ABD1KV17-F1
#
_entry.id   AF-A0ABD1KV17-F1
#
_cell.length_a   1.000
_cell.length_b   1.000
_cell.length_c   1.000
_cell.angle_alpha   90.00
_cell.angle_beta   90.00
_cell.angle_gamma   90.00
#
_symmetry.space_group_name_H-M   'P 1'
#
loop_
_entity.id
_entity.type
_entity.pdbx_description
1 polymer ?
#
loop_
_entity_poly.entity_id
_entity_poly.type
_entity_poly.pdbx_seq_one_letter_code
_entity_poly.pdbx_strand_id
1 'polypeptide(L)'
;MACVRTVFIVVDVILGFLVGMTLVSLVVLKEAVSSAITANMTEEDAKVALRPKTLLSQQTEYAQTQFQHMQYMFKCCGFLNGTHDWGAIPDTCLCLDETTSPNQTSPHCITEYVMWHGMNTSEEIQVYEQPCFPYLFRLMGIFFKTIAAFQFIFLLCLIVGPIMALAVLYQMRRKTVTQYDTSVKFTAHSSDSKDDELQWAS
;
A
#
# COMPACT_ATOMS: atom_id res chain seq x y z
N MET A 1 -23.06 -14.60 -38.60
CA MET A 1 -23.51 -13.89 -37.38
C MET A 1 -22.76 -14.31 -36.11
N ALA A 2 -22.51 -15.60 -35.85
CA ALA A 2 -21.79 -16.05 -34.65
C ALA A 2 -20.38 -15.42 -34.49
N CYS A 3 -19.59 -15.34 -35.57
CA CYS A 3 -18.24 -14.77 -35.54
C CYS A 3 -18.20 -13.28 -35.12
N VAL A 4 -19.13 -12.47 -35.64
CA VAL A 4 -19.23 -11.04 -35.29
C VAL A 4 -19.61 -10.87 -33.81
N ARG A 5 -20.57 -11.67 -33.33
CA ARG A 5 -21.02 -11.62 -31.93
C ARG A 5 -19.92 -12.03 -30.95
N THR A 6 -19.10 -13.03 -31.29
CA THR A 6 -17.93 -13.42 -30.48
C THR A 6 -16.86 -12.33 -30.45
N VAL A 7 -16.59 -11.64 -31.56
CA VAL A 7 -15.59 -10.55 -31.61
C VAL A 7 -16.01 -9.38 -30.73
N PHE A 8 -17.28 -8.95 -30.76
CA PHE A 8 -17.78 -7.87 -29.89
C PHE A 8 -17.61 -8.21 -28.41
N ILE A 9 -18.02 -9.42 -27.99
CA ILE A 9 -17.88 -9.88 -26.60
C ILE A 9 -16.40 -9.84 -26.15
N VAL A 10 -15.47 -10.29 -27.00
CA VAL A 10 -14.04 -10.29 -26.67
C VAL A 10 -13.49 -8.87 -26.51
N VAL A 11 -13.90 -7.93 -27.37
CA VAL A 11 -13.47 -6.52 -27.28
C VAL A 11 -13.99 -5.87 -26.00
N ASP A 12 -15.25 -6.10 -25.64
CA ASP A 12 -15.85 -5.55 -24.42
C ASP A 12 -15.14 -6.06 -23.15
N VAL A 13 -14.79 -7.35 -23.10
CA VAL A 13 -14.03 -7.95 -21.99
C VAL A 13 -12.64 -7.32 -21.87
N ILE A 14 -11.94 -7.09 -22.99
CA ILE A 14 -10.61 -6.47 -22.95
C ILE A 14 -10.70 -5.01 -22.52
N LEU A 15 -11.69 -4.26 -23.00
CA LEU A 15 -11.89 -2.87 -22.59
C LEU A 15 -12.18 -2.76 -21.09
N GLY A 16 -13.06 -3.63 -20.58
CA GLY A 16 -13.34 -3.72 -19.15
C GLY A 16 -12.10 -4.04 -18.32
N PHE A 17 -11.26 -4.97 -18.79
CA PHE A 17 -9.98 -5.28 -18.15
C PHE A 17 -9.03 -4.08 -18.14
N LEU A 18 -8.88 -3.37 -19.26
CA LEU A 18 -8.02 -2.18 -19.34
C LEU A 18 -8.47 -1.08 -18.38
N VAL A 19 -9.78 -0.79 -18.34
CA VAL A 19 -10.34 0.20 -17.40
C VAL A 19 -10.17 -0.25 -15.95
N GLY A 20 -10.39 -1.52 -15.65
CA GLY A 20 -10.17 -2.06 -14.30
C GLY A 20 -8.72 -1.90 -13.85
N MET A 21 -7.76 -2.27 -14.71
CA MET A 21 -6.33 -2.20 -14.41
C MET A 21 -5.85 -0.75 -14.24
N THR A 22 -6.36 0.20 -15.03
CA THR A 22 -6.03 1.62 -14.84
C THR A 22 -6.58 2.15 -13.52
N LEU A 23 -7.82 1.83 -13.16
CA LEU A 23 -8.40 2.23 -11.87
C LEU A 23 -7.61 1.66 -10.68
N VAL A 24 -7.25 0.37 -10.73
CA VAL A 24 -6.44 -0.26 -9.68
C VAL A 24 -5.06 0.38 -9.60
N SER A 25 -4.42 0.66 -10.75
CA SER A 25 -3.12 1.33 -10.79
C SER A 25 -3.16 2.71 -10.14
N LEU A 26 -4.22 3.49 -10.37
CA LEU A 26 -4.39 4.81 -9.75
C LEU A 26 -4.52 4.72 -8.22
N VAL A 27 -5.28 3.74 -7.72
CA VAL A 27 -5.41 3.50 -6.27
C VAL A 27 -4.05 3.11 -5.68
N VAL A 28 -3.34 2.20 -6.33
CA VAL A 28 -2.01 1.76 -5.89
C VAL A 28 -1.02 2.93 -5.88
N LEU A 29 -1.01 3.78 -6.92
CA LEU A 29 -0.14 4.95 -6.98
C LEU A 29 -0.42 5.92 -5.82
N LYS A 30 -1.70 6.17 -5.51
CA LYS A 30 -2.08 7.02 -4.38
C LYS A 30 -1.52 6.47 -3.05
N GLU A 31 -1.71 5.18 -2.80
CA GLU A 31 -1.21 4.54 -1.57
C GLU A 31 0.33 4.48 -1.53
N ALA A 32 0.98 4.26 -2.68
CA ALA A 32 2.43 4.29 -2.81
C ALA A 32 2.99 5.67 -2.44
N VAL A 33 2.41 6.76 -2.97
CA VAL A 33 2.78 8.14 -2.63
C VAL A 33 2.58 8.40 -1.14
N SER A 34 1.43 7.99 -0.58
CA SER A 34 1.16 8.16 0.85
C SER A 34 2.20 7.45 1.71
N SER A 35 2.51 6.18 1.39
CA SER A 35 3.51 5.40 2.12
C SER A 35 4.91 6.01 2.04
N ALA A 36 5.28 6.59 0.90
CA ALA A 36 6.57 7.24 0.69
C ALA A 36 6.68 8.53 1.51
N ILE A 37 5.61 9.32 1.59
CA ILE A 37 5.56 10.51 2.43
C ILE A 37 5.75 10.12 3.90
N THR A 38 5.01 9.12 4.38
CA THR A 38 5.11 8.67 5.78
C THR A 38 6.47 8.05 6.09
N ALA A 39 7.09 7.31 5.16
CA ALA A 39 8.42 6.75 5.34
C ALA A 39 9.53 7.81 5.44
N ASN A 40 9.31 8.99 4.86
CA ASN A 40 10.23 10.13 4.91
C ASN A 40 9.90 11.16 6.00
N MET A 41 8.82 10.94 6.75
CA MET A 41 8.42 11.81 7.86
C MET A 41 9.51 11.81 8.93
N THR A 42 9.79 12.97 9.54
CA THR A 42 10.73 13.03 10.66
C THR A 42 10.08 12.56 11.96
N GLU A 43 10.90 12.19 12.93
CA GLU A 43 10.42 11.83 14.26
C GLU A 43 9.58 12.97 14.87
N GLU A 44 10.05 14.22 14.75
CA GLU A 44 9.36 15.40 15.29
C GLU A 44 8.01 15.66 14.63
N ASP A 45 7.92 15.54 13.30
CA ASP A 45 6.65 15.65 12.60
C ASP A 45 5.66 14.59 13.09
N ALA A 46 6.15 13.35 13.26
CA ALA A 46 5.33 12.24 13.71
C ALA A 46 4.86 12.43 15.16
N LYS A 47 5.68 13.04 16.04
CA LYS A 47 5.28 13.40 17.41
C LYS A 47 4.11 14.37 17.39
N VAL A 48 4.15 15.39 16.54
CA VAL A 48 3.07 16.37 16.41
C VAL A 48 1.79 15.73 15.88
N ALA A 49 1.92 14.88 14.84
CA ALA A 49 0.77 14.23 14.21
C ALA A 49 0.09 13.19 15.11
N LEU A 50 0.87 12.45 15.91
CA LEU A 50 0.38 11.36 16.75
C LEU A 50 0.17 11.76 18.21
N ARG A 51 0.37 13.04 18.57
CA ARG A 51 0.23 13.50 19.95
C ARG A 51 -1.14 13.12 20.52
N PRO A 52 -1.19 12.35 21.62
CA PRO A 52 -2.46 11.95 22.21
C PRO A 52 -3.17 13.20 22.74
N LYS A 53 -4.47 13.31 22.41
CA LYS A 53 -5.31 14.46 22.83
C LYS A 53 -5.81 14.33 24.26
N THR A 54 -5.75 13.13 24.82
CA THR A 54 -6.13 12.82 26.20
C THR A 54 -5.10 11.89 26.80
N LEU A 55 -5.13 11.72 28.12
CA LEU A 55 -4.33 10.71 28.81
C LEU A 55 -4.66 9.31 28.28
N LEU A 56 -3.66 8.42 28.28
CA LEU A 56 -3.82 7.03 27.82
C LEU A 56 -4.83 6.26 28.67
N SER A 57 -4.96 6.58 29.96
CA SER A 57 -5.96 6.00 30.86
C SER A 57 -7.41 6.40 30.54
N GLN A 58 -7.62 7.46 29.75
CA GLN A 58 -8.95 7.93 29.34
C GLN A 58 -9.31 7.47 27.92
N GLN A 59 -8.41 6.76 27.24
CA GLN A 59 -8.68 6.19 25.92
C GLN A 59 -9.63 4.99 26.01
N THR A 60 -10.13 4.53 24.88
CA THR A 60 -10.98 3.34 24.82
C THR A 60 -10.25 2.10 25.32
N GLU A 61 -10.97 1.12 25.86
CA GLU A 61 -10.40 -0.14 26.37
C GLU A 61 -9.53 -0.84 25.32
N TYR A 62 -9.97 -0.84 24.06
CA TYR A 62 -9.20 -1.36 22.94
C TYR A 62 -7.84 -0.65 22.81
N ALA A 63 -7.83 0.69 22.81
CA ALA A 63 -6.59 1.46 22.69
C ALA A 63 -5.67 1.23 23.89
N GLN A 64 -6.21 1.19 25.10
CA GLN A 64 -5.44 0.87 26.32
C GLN A 64 -4.78 -0.51 26.22
N THR A 65 -5.52 -1.52 25.77
CA THR A 65 -5.02 -2.88 25.57
C THR A 65 -3.87 -2.92 24.57
N GLN A 66 -4.00 -2.21 23.45
CA GLN A 66 -2.92 -2.13 22.44
C GLN A 66 -1.67 -1.44 23.00
N PHE A 67 -1.83 -0.34 23.75
CA PHE A 67 -0.70 0.33 24.41
C PHE A 67 -0.04 -0.55 25.47
N GLN A 68 -0.81 -1.28 26.28
CA GLN A 68 -0.28 -2.20 27.27
C GLN A 68 0.51 -3.36 26.62
N HIS A 69 -0.03 -3.94 25.54
CA HIS A 69 0.69 -4.95 24.76
C HIS A 69 2.00 -4.40 24.18
N MET A 70 1.98 -3.17 23.65
CA MET A 70 3.19 -2.50 23.15
C MET A 70 4.22 -2.27 24.26
N GLN A 71 3.80 -1.74 25.40
CA GLN A 71 4.66 -1.50 26.57
C GLN A 71 5.31 -2.79 27.08
N TYR A 72 4.54 -3.89 27.15
CA TYR A 72 5.06 -5.19 27.53
C TYR A 72 6.13 -5.71 26.56
N MET A 73 5.86 -5.63 25.25
CA MET A 73 6.74 -6.14 24.19
C MET A 73 8.04 -5.33 24.06
N PHE A 74 7.96 -4.00 24.18
CA PHE A 74 9.10 -3.12 23.98
C PHE A 74 9.76 -2.63 25.27
N LYS A 75 9.24 -3.04 26.44
CA LYS A 75 9.80 -2.69 27.75
C LYS A 75 9.97 -1.17 27.90
N CYS A 76 8.89 -0.47 27.57
CA CYS A 76 8.79 0.99 27.56
C CYS A 76 7.54 1.41 28.32
N CYS A 77 7.46 2.67 28.75
CA CYS A 77 6.30 3.19 29.45
C CYS A 77 5.79 4.48 28.81
N GLY A 78 4.47 4.59 28.65
CA GLY A 78 3.85 5.75 28.02
C GLY A 78 4.11 5.84 26.52
N PHE A 79 3.64 6.93 25.92
CA PHE A 79 3.73 7.11 24.48
C PHE A 79 4.87 8.06 24.11
N LEU A 80 4.75 9.35 24.45
CA LEU A 80 5.71 10.42 24.18
C LEU A 80 6.43 10.90 25.44
N ASN A 81 5.72 11.08 26.55
CA ASN A 81 6.23 11.72 27.78
C ASN A 81 6.43 10.73 28.94
N GLY A 82 6.56 9.43 28.64
CA GLY A 82 6.79 8.43 29.67
C GLY A 82 5.57 8.22 30.57
N THR A 83 5.80 8.08 31.87
CA THR A 83 4.78 7.88 32.91
C THR A 83 3.69 8.94 32.90
N HIS A 84 4.02 10.20 32.56
CA HIS A 84 3.08 11.33 32.55
C HIS A 84 1.97 11.24 31.48
N ASP A 85 2.10 10.35 30.50
CA ASP A 85 1.04 10.12 29.52
C ASP A 85 -0.13 9.33 30.12
N TRP A 86 0.08 8.70 31.28
CA TRP A 86 -0.92 7.97 32.04
C TRP A 86 -1.47 8.83 33.19
N GLY A 87 -2.77 8.75 33.44
CA GLY A 87 -3.33 9.21 34.71
C GLY A 87 -2.97 8.26 35.84
N ALA A 88 -3.21 6.96 35.63
CA ALA A 88 -2.70 5.87 36.45
C ALA A 88 -1.99 4.86 35.54
N ILE A 89 -0.76 4.49 35.89
CA ILE A 89 0.05 3.59 35.07
C ILE A 89 -0.46 2.14 35.16
N PRO A 90 -0.39 1.36 34.06
CA PRO A 90 -0.70 -0.05 34.06
C PRO A 90 0.49 -0.91 34.52
N ASP A 91 0.22 -2.15 34.91
CA ASP A 91 1.26 -3.10 35.34
C ASP A 91 2.34 -3.36 34.28
N THR A 92 1.99 -3.20 33.00
CA THR A 92 2.94 -3.38 31.88
C THR A 92 4.05 -2.33 31.83
N CYS A 93 3.90 -1.22 32.57
CA CYS A 93 4.92 -0.17 32.72
C CYS A 93 5.93 -0.50 33.84
N LEU A 94 5.61 -1.45 34.73
CA LEU A 94 6.45 -1.83 35.84
C LEU A 94 7.69 -2.59 35.36
N CYS A 95 8.84 -2.20 35.91
CA CYS A 95 10.09 -2.92 35.71
C CYS A 95 10.14 -4.10 36.68
N LEU A 96 9.50 -5.20 36.30
CA LEU A 96 9.57 -6.48 37.02
C LEU A 96 10.84 -7.21 36.57
N ASP A 97 11.97 -6.94 37.22
CA ASP A 97 13.18 -7.73 37.02
C ASP A 97 13.05 -9.07 37.75
N GLU A 98 12.90 -10.18 37.02
CA GLU A 98 12.98 -11.54 37.58
C GLU A 98 14.41 -11.95 38.01
N THR A 99 15.44 -11.13 37.74
CA THR A 99 16.84 -11.54 37.92
C THR A 99 17.75 -10.52 38.63
N THR A 100 17.25 -9.37 39.05
CA THR A 100 18.14 -8.30 39.52
C THR A 100 18.05 -8.11 41.03
N SER A 101 19.16 -8.47 41.70
CA SER A 101 19.44 -8.17 43.10
C SER A 101 19.11 -6.69 43.41
N PRO A 102 18.55 -6.34 44.58
CA PRO A 102 18.00 -5.01 44.93
C PRO A 102 18.98 -3.82 44.87
N ASN A 103 20.21 -4.02 44.41
CA ASN A 103 21.26 -3.01 44.27
C ASN A 103 21.74 -2.80 42.82
N GLN A 104 21.11 -3.41 41.81
CA GLN A 104 21.43 -3.15 40.42
C GLN A 104 20.21 -2.56 39.72
N THR A 105 20.23 -1.25 39.48
CA THR A 105 19.26 -0.60 38.61
C THR A 105 19.50 -1.11 37.19
N SER A 106 18.55 -1.86 36.63
CA SER A 106 18.57 -2.16 35.20
C SER A 106 18.69 -0.82 34.43
N PRO A 107 19.57 -0.69 33.43
CA PRO A 107 19.92 0.61 32.81
C PRO A 107 18.76 1.30 32.07
N HIS A 108 17.56 0.72 32.11
CA HIS A 108 16.35 1.19 31.44
C HIS A 108 15.18 1.40 32.41
N CYS A 109 15.41 1.34 33.71
CA CYS A 109 14.39 1.49 34.73
C CYS A 109 14.74 2.62 35.70
N ILE A 110 13.75 3.43 36.00
CA ILE A 110 13.85 4.53 36.96
C ILE A 110 12.88 4.28 38.11
N THR A 111 13.20 4.87 39.25
CA THR A 111 12.35 4.82 40.44
C THR A 111 11.63 6.16 40.55
N GLU A 112 10.29 6.15 40.52
CA GLU A 112 9.47 7.36 40.52
C GLU A 112 8.20 7.18 41.38
N TYR A 113 7.70 8.29 41.95
CA TYR A 113 6.37 8.33 42.59
C TYR A 113 5.30 8.46 41.51
N VAL A 114 4.56 7.39 41.27
CA VAL A 114 3.57 7.30 40.19
C VAL A 114 2.20 6.93 40.75
N MET A 115 1.14 7.30 40.05
CA MET A 115 -0.19 6.82 40.38
C MET A 115 -0.36 5.42 39.81
N TRP A 116 -0.43 4.40 40.67
CA TRP A 116 -0.63 3.01 40.26
C TRP A 116 -2.02 2.56 40.69
N HIS A 117 -2.78 1.96 39.76
CA HIS A 117 -4.15 1.52 40.00
C HIS A 117 -5.10 2.59 40.60
N GLY A 118 -4.87 3.87 40.27
CA GLY A 118 -5.68 4.98 40.77
C GLY A 118 -5.36 5.40 42.21
N MET A 119 -4.30 4.88 42.80
CA MET A 119 -3.81 5.27 44.13
C MET A 119 -2.45 5.96 44.00
N ASN A 120 -2.24 7.04 44.75
CA ASN A 120 -0.91 7.62 44.90
C ASN A 120 -0.06 6.64 45.70
N THR A 121 1.01 6.13 45.12
CA THR A 121 1.91 5.27 45.88
C THR A 121 2.70 6.13 46.85
N SER A 122 2.64 5.77 48.13
CA SER A 122 3.53 6.36 49.15
C SER A 122 4.94 5.80 49.07
N GLU A 123 5.12 4.78 48.23
CA GLU A 123 6.38 4.12 47.94
C GLU A 123 6.79 4.35 46.49
N GLU A 124 8.10 4.40 46.33
CA GLU A 124 8.82 4.53 45.07
C GLU A 124 8.74 3.22 44.26
N ILE A 125 8.22 3.30 43.02
CA ILE A 125 8.07 2.13 42.15
C ILE A 125 9.06 2.20 40.99
N GLN A 126 9.61 1.06 40.60
CA GLN A 126 10.44 0.94 39.41
C GLN A 126 9.61 0.82 38.14
N VAL A 127 9.81 1.75 37.21
CA VAL A 127 9.09 1.86 35.94
C VAL A 127 10.09 1.99 34.79
N TYR A 128 9.68 1.58 33.58
CA TYR A 128 10.53 1.77 32.41
C TYR A 128 10.71 3.26 32.09
N GLU A 129 11.97 3.67 31.93
CA GLU A 129 12.35 5.06 31.67
C GLU A 129 11.96 5.52 30.27
N GLN A 130 12.09 4.63 29.27
CA GLN A 130 11.96 5.02 27.87
C GLN A 130 10.50 5.10 27.41
N PRO A 131 10.11 6.15 26.67
CA PRO A 131 8.82 6.22 26.00
C PRO A 131 8.73 5.23 24.84
N CYS A 132 7.52 4.77 24.51
CA CYS A 132 7.34 3.78 23.44
C CYS A 132 7.36 4.35 22.01
N PHE A 133 7.17 5.66 21.83
CA PHE A 133 7.15 6.31 20.52
C PHE A 133 8.36 6.02 19.62
N PRO A 134 9.63 6.12 20.07
CA PRO A 134 10.78 5.83 19.21
C PRO A 134 10.76 4.40 18.64
N TYR A 135 10.33 3.41 19.43
CA TYR A 135 10.18 2.03 18.98
C TYR A 135 9.07 1.91 17.92
N LEU A 136 7.92 2.52 18.19
CA LEU A 136 6.79 2.53 17.25
C LEU A 136 7.15 3.22 15.93
N PHE A 137 7.79 4.39 16.00
CA PHE A 137 8.22 5.16 14.83
C PHE A 137 9.18 4.35 13.96
N ARG A 138 10.15 3.68 14.59
CA ARG A 138 11.08 2.79 13.88
C ARG A 138 10.37 1.63 13.20
N LEU A 139 9.43 0.97 13.89
CA LEU A 139 8.65 -0.14 13.35
C LEU A 139 7.78 0.30 12.18
N MET A 140 7.07 1.42 12.32
CA MET A 140 6.29 2.05 11.26
C MET A 140 7.17 2.35 10.04
N GLY A 141 8.35 2.94 10.24
CA GLY A 141 9.29 3.23 9.16
C GLY A 141 9.74 1.98 8.40
N ILE A 142 10.00 0.87 9.09
CA ILE A 142 10.32 -0.42 8.45
C ILE A 142 9.12 -0.92 7.65
N PHE A 143 7.92 -0.90 8.24
CA PHE A 143 6.70 -1.38 7.62
C PHE A 143 6.35 -0.61 6.34
N PHE A 144 6.42 0.74 6.35
CA PHE A 144 6.18 1.56 5.16
C PHE A 144 7.19 1.30 4.05
N LYS A 145 8.47 1.12 4.39
CA LYS A 145 9.51 0.76 3.41
C LYS A 145 9.23 -0.60 2.77
N THR A 146 8.82 -1.58 3.57
CA THR A 146 8.44 -2.91 3.09
C THR A 146 7.23 -2.85 2.16
N ILE A 147 6.18 -2.10 2.52
CA ILE A 147 5.01 -1.91 1.66
C ILE A 147 5.39 -1.24 0.34
N ALA A 148 6.22 -0.19 0.38
CA ALA A 148 6.64 0.51 -0.83
C ALA A 148 7.33 -0.43 -1.83
N ALA A 149 8.16 -1.36 -1.35
CA ALA A 149 8.78 -2.38 -2.19
C ALA A 149 7.74 -3.30 -2.85
N PHE A 150 6.74 -3.76 -2.11
CA PHE A 150 5.66 -4.59 -2.66
C PHE A 150 4.81 -3.84 -3.69
N GLN A 151 4.48 -2.57 -3.42
CA GLN A 151 3.71 -1.74 -4.35
C GLN A 151 4.44 -1.56 -5.69
N PHE A 152 5.77 -1.39 -5.66
CA PHE A 152 6.58 -1.27 -6.86
C PHE A 152 6.49 -2.54 -7.73
N ILE A 153 6.60 -3.73 -7.12
CA ILE A 153 6.47 -5.00 -7.82
C ILE A 153 5.07 -5.15 -8.42
N PHE A 154 4.03 -4.82 -7.65
CA PHE A 154 2.65 -4.91 -8.11
C PHE A 154 2.36 -3.99 -9.30
N LEU A 155 2.88 -2.75 -9.27
CA LEU A 155 2.78 -1.81 -10.39
C LEU A 155 3.42 -2.36 -11.67
N LEU A 156 4.57 -3.03 -11.58
CA LEU A 156 5.19 -3.68 -12.75
C LEU A 156 4.29 -4.76 -13.35
N CYS A 157 3.67 -5.59 -12.50
CA CYS A 157 2.70 -6.60 -12.95
C CYS A 157 1.46 -5.95 -13.61
N LEU A 158 0.97 -4.84 -13.05
CA LEU A 158 -0.16 -4.10 -13.59
C LEU A 158 0.12 -3.48 -14.97
N ILE A 159 1.40 -3.24 -15.32
CA ILE A 159 1.79 -2.69 -16.63
C ILE A 159 1.87 -3.80 -17.70
N VAL A 160 2.34 -5.00 -17.33
CA VAL A 160 2.48 -6.12 -18.28
C VAL A 160 1.12 -6.56 -18.84
N GLY A 161 0.09 -6.61 -18.00
CA GLY A 161 -1.27 -7.02 -18.42
C GLY A 161 -1.85 -6.19 -19.57
N PRO A 162 -1.93 -4.86 -19.44
CA PRO A 162 -2.36 -3.95 -20.50
C PRO A 162 -1.51 -4.04 -21.77
N ILE A 163 -0.17 -4.18 -21.65
CA ILE A 163 0.70 -4.34 -22.82
C ILE A 163 0.31 -5.59 -23.61
N MET A 164 0.13 -6.72 -22.92
CA MET A 164 -0.29 -7.97 -23.57
C MET A 164 -1.70 -7.88 -24.15
N ALA A 165 -2.64 -7.26 -23.43
CA ALA A 165 -4.00 -7.04 -23.90
C ALA A 165 -4.05 -6.16 -25.16
N LEU A 166 -3.28 -5.07 -25.18
CA LEU A 166 -3.14 -4.19 -26.35
C LEU A 166 -2.48 -4.92 -27.54
N ALA A 167 -1.48 -5.77 -27.29
CA ALA A 167 -0.86 -6.58 -28.33
C ALA A 167 -1.88 -7.55 -28.97
N VAL A 168 -2.76 -8.17 -28.18
CA VAL A 168 -3.84 -9.03 -28.69
C VAL A 168 -4.85 -8.23 -29.52
N LEU A 169 -5.29 -7.06 -29.03
CA LEU A 169 -6.19 -6.18 -29.78
C LEU A 169 -5.58 -5.75 -31.12
N TYR A 170 -4.30 -5.39 -31.13
CA TYR A 170 -3.58 -5.01 -32.34
C TYR A 170 -3.52 -6.18 -33.34
N GLN A 171 -3.22 -7.39 -32.85
CA GLN A 171 -3.20 -8.59 -33.69
C GLN A 171 -4.58 -8.92 -34.27
N MET A 172 -5.65 -8.81 -33.48
CA MET A 172 -7.01 -9.03 -33.97
C MET A 172 -7.40 -8.00 -35.03
N ARG A 173 -7.14 -6.71 -34.79
CA ARG A 173 -7.41 -5.64 -35.76
C ARG A 173 -6.67 -5.89 -37.07
N ARG A 174 -5.38 -6.24 -37.00
CA ARG A 174 -4.56 -6.53 -38.18
C ARG A 174 -5.15 -7.69 -39.01
N LYS A 175 -5.52 -8.80 -38.35
CA LYS A 175 -6.11 -9.97 -39.02
C LYS A 175 -7.45 -9.65 -39.70
N THR A 176 -8.32 -8.90 -39.03
CA THR A 176 -9.63 -8.48 -39.60
C THR A 176 -9.46 -7.60 -40.83
N VAL A 177 -8.52 -6.65 -40.81
CA VAL A 177 -8.25 -5.77 -41.97
C VAL A 177 -7.71 -6.57 -43.15
N THR A 178 -6.75 -7.48 -42.93
CA THR A 178 -6.19 -8.31 -44.02
C THR A 178 -7.20 -9.27 -44.65
N GLN A 179 -8.18 -9.77 -43.87
CA GLN A 179 -9.22 -10.68 -44.38
C GLN A 179 -10.28 -9.93 -45.21
N TYR A 180 -10.57 -8.66 -44.89
CA TYR A 180 -11.44 -7.81 -45.71
C TYR A 180 -10.74 -7.42 -47.02
N ASP A 181 -9.45 -7.11 -46.96
CA ASP A 181 -8.64 -6.72 -48.13
C ASP A 181 -8.47 -7.89 -49.13
N THR A 182 -8.36 -9.14 -48.66
CA THR A 182 -8.36 -10.32 -49.55
C THR A 182 -9.74 -10.65 -50.14
N SER A 183 -10.83 -10.22 -49.50
CA SER A 183 -12.20 -10.36 -50.03
C SER A 183 -12.53 -9.32 -51.11
N VAL A 184 -11.78 -8.21 -51.17
CA VAL A 184 -11.86 -7.19 -52.23
C VAL A 184 -10.74 -7.43 -53.24
N LYS A 185 -10.60 -8.66 -53.75
CA LYS A 185 -9.94 -8.85 -55.05
C LYS A 185 -10.90 -8.31 -56.10
N PHE A 186 -10.66 -7.08 -56.55
CA PHE A 186 -11.19 -6.61 -57.83
C PHE A 186 -10.70 -7.57 -58.91
N THR A 187 -11.59 -8.44 -59.40
CA THR A 187 -11.42 -9.07 -60.71
C THR A 187 -11.37 -7.93 -61.73
N ALA A 188 -10.17 -7.51 -62.10
CA ALA A 188 -9.97 -6.74 -63.31
C ALA A 188 -10.40 -7.64 -64.47
N HIS A 189 -11.60 -7.40 -64.99
CA HIS A 189 -12.04 -8.00 -66.23
C HIS A 189 -11.15 -7.40 -67.33
N SER A 190 -10.21 -8.20 -67.85
CA SER A 190 -9.50 -7.85 -69.07
C SER A 190 -10.54 -7.73 -70.19
N SER A 191 -10.76 -6.52 -70.68
CA SER A 191 -11.51 -6.32 -71.93
C SER A 191 -10.51 -6.47 -73.05
N ASP A 192 -10.49 -7.66 -73.62
CA ASP A 192 -9.84 -8.01 -74.89
C ASP A 192 -10.50 -7.17 -75.99
N SER A 193 -9.74 -6.30 -76.68
CA SER A 193 -10.23 -5.59 -77.87
C SER A 193 -9.45 -6.11 -79.09
N LYS A 194 -10.09 -7.02 -79.82
CA LYS A 194 -9.78 -7.43 -81.19
C LYS A 194 -10.76 -6.73 -82.13
N ASP A 195 -10.29 -5.77 -82.91
CA ASP A 195 -10.18 -5.77 -84.39
C ASP A 195 -11.07 -4.56 -84.82
N ASP A 196 -10.70 -3.63 -85.71
CA ASP A 196 -10.40 -3.84 -87.12
C ASP A 196 -9.49 -2.75 -87.73
N GLU A 197 -8.63 -3.25 -88.60
CA GLU A 197 -7.86 -2.60 -89.65
C GLU A 197 -8.82 -2.04 -90.73
N LEU A 198 -8.85 -0.72 -90.94
CA LEU A 198 -9.56 -0.09 -92.07
C LEU A 198 -8.53 0.53 -93.02
N GLN A 199 -8.17 -0.26 -94.04
CA GLN A 199 -7.63 0.22 -95.30
C GLN A 199 -8.67 1.10 -96.02
N TRP A 200 -8.25 2.28 -96.47
CA TRP A 200 -8.94 3.00 -97.55
C TRP A 200 -7.94 3.28 -98.67
N ALA A 201 -8.19 2.62 -99.80
CA ALA A 201 -7.69 3.00 -101.10
C ALA A 201 -8.72 3.93 -101.76
N SER A 202 -8.30 5.16 -102.08
CA SER A 202 -8.65 5.88 -103.32
C SER A 202 -7.71 7.07 -103.47
#